data_AF-A0A940I267-F1
#
_entry.id   AF-A0A940I267-F1
#
_cell.length_a   1.000
_cell.length_b   1.000
_cell.length_c   1.000
_cell.angle_alpha   90.00
_cell.angle_beta   90.00
_cell.angle_gamma   90.00
#
_symmetry.space_group_name_H-M   'P 1'
#
loop_
_entity.id
_entity.type
_entity.pdbx_description
1 polymer ?
#
loop_
_entity_poly.entity_id
_entity_poly.type
_entity_poly.pdbx_seq_one_letter_code
_entity_poly.pdbx_strand_id
1 'polypeptide(L)'
;MAFHYTIEIYVDKSKAKNILQNSSIIELASKNNTSIDYSDNKLNLSCAENQDLDEELVKKILSTLKGPVKAKAYLIDGKSKIEIFSGTLDPKNPFGYSKDDIKERTIDSLDEEEEEIPIDDDLEDFLNYNDDEE
;
A
#
# COMPACT_ATOMS: atom_id res chain seq x y z
N MET A 1 -14.55 4.60 -0.40
CA MET A 1 -13.28 4.85 -1.09
C MET A 1 -12.78 3.53 -1.62
N ALA A 2 -12.25 3.50 -2.83
CA ALA A 2 -11.70 2.30 -3.41
C ALA A 2 -10.18 2.34 -3.27
N PHE A 3 -9.64 1.41 -2.49
CA PHE A 3 -8.19 1.20 -2.37
C PHE A 3 -7.79 0.00 -3.22
N HIS A 4 -6.61 0.01 -3.82
CA HIS A 4 -6.03 -1.19 -4.43
C HIS A 4 -4.55 -1.31 -4.07
N TYR A 5 -4.10 -2.55 -3.95
CA TYR A 5 -2.71 -2.87 -3.69
C TYR A 5 -1.97 -3.12 -5.00
N THR A 6 -0.78 -2.52 -5.11
CA THR A 6 0.14 -2.77 -6.22
C THR A 6 1.50 -3.19 -5.69
N ILE A 7 2.06 -4.27 -6.22
CA ILE A 7 3.42 -4.72 -5.91
C ILE A 7 4.28 -4.69 -7.16
N GLU A 8 5.41 -4.00 -7.08
CA GLU A 8 6.45 -3.98 -8.09
C GLU A 8 7.59 -4.90 -7.65
N ILE A 9 7.84 -5.98 -8.38
CA ILE A 9 8.93 -6.92 -8.11
C ILE A 9 10.01 -6.72 -9.17
N TYR A 10 11.21 -6.36 -8.76
CA TYR A 10 12.35 -6.15 -9.65
C TYR A 10 12.94 -7.49 -10.06
N VAL A 11 12.72 -7.86 -11.33
CA VAL A 11 13.12 -9.15 -11.88
C VAL A 11 13.59 -9.02 -13.33
N ASP A 12 14.57 -9.84 -13.70
CA ASP A 12 15.02 -9.95 -15.08
C ASP A 12 13.91 -10.39 -16.03
N LYS A 13 13.99 -9.95 -17.28
CA LYS A 13 13.02 -10.27 -18.34
C LYS A 13 12.79 -11.77 -18.52
N SER A 14 13.85 -12.57 -18.39
CA SER A 14 13.76 -14.03 -18.50
C SER A 14 12.92 -14.64 -17.38
N LYS A 15 13.12 -14.15 -16.15
CA LYS A 15 12.37 -14.58 -14.96
C LYS A 15 10.92 -14.10 -15.01
N ALA A 16 10.70 -12.84 -15.39
CA ALA A 16 9.35 -12.30 -15.59
C ALA A 16 8.58 -13.10 -16.63
N LYS A 17 9.21 -13.46 -17.75
CA LYS A 17 8.58 -14.27 -18.79
C LYS A 17 8.17 -15.65 -18.28
N ASN A 18 9.00 -16.30 -17.44
CA ASN A 18 8.64 -17.56 -16.81
C ASN A 18 7.40 -17.44 -15.90
N ILE A 19 7.26 -16.32 -15.18
CA ILE A 19 6.09 -16.05 -14.34
C ILE A 19 4.85 -15.83 -15.20
N LEU A 20 4.95 -14.98 -16.22
CA LEU A 20 3.87 -14.64 -17.15
C LEU A 20 3.44 -15.83 -18.02
N GLN A 21 4.26 -16.87 -18.15
CA GLN A 21 3.94 -18.11 -18.87
C GLN A 21 3.50 -19.25 -17.94
N ASN A 22 3.49 -19.04 -16.63
CA ASN A 22 3.12 -20.08 -15.67
C ASN A 22 1.59 -20.10 -15.47
N SER A 23 0.93 -21.14 -15.97
CA SER A 23 -0.52 -21.28 -15.91
C SER A 23 -1.08 -21.19 -14.49
N SER A 24 -0.41 -21.79 -13.49
CA SER A 24 -0.87 -21.72 -12.10
C SER A 24 -0.86 -20.30 -11.54
N ILE A 25 0.10 -19.46 -11.95
CA ILE A 25 0.19 -18.07 -11.50
C ILE A 25 -0.93 -17.25 -12.18
N ILE A 26 -1.15 -17.47 -13.47
CA ILE A 26 -2.21 -16.80 -14.23
C ILE A 26 -3.59 -17.17 -13.66
N GLU A 27 -3.82 -18.44 -13.34
CA GLU A 27 -5.09 -18.90 -12.74
C GLU A 27 -5.33 -18.27 -11.37
N LEU A 28 -4.32 -18.23 -10.50
CA LEU A 28 -4.42 -17.57 -9.19
C LEU A 28 -4.65 -16.06 -9.34
N ALA A 29 -3.94 -15.40 -10.25
CA ALA A 29 -4.11 -13.99 -10.53
C ALA A 29 -5.52 -13.68 -11.03
N SER A 30 -6.04 -14.48 -11.97
CA SER A 30 -7.41 -14.32 -12.49
C SER A 30 -8.47 -14.60 -11.43
N LYS A 31 -8.24 -15.57 -10.53
CA LYS A 31 -9.17 -15.89 -9.42
C LYS A 31 -9.27 -14.73 -8.43
N ASN A 32 -8.15 -14.05 -8.18
CA ASN A 32 -8.04 -12.94 -7.24
C ASN A 32 -8.09 -11.56 -7.94
N ASN A 33 -8.65 -11.49 -9.16
CA ASN A 33 -8.75 -10.28 -9.99
C ASN A 33 -7.48 -9.40 -9.97
N THR A 34 -6.33 -10.05 -10.03
CA THR A 34 -5.02 -9.40 -9.99
C THR A 34 -4.43 -9.39 -11.39
N SER A 35 -4.11 -8.21 -11.89
CA SER A 35 -3.38 -8.03 -13.14
C SER A 35 -1.88 -8.16 -12.91
N ILE A 36 -1.20 -8.89 -13.79
CA ILE A 36 0.26 -9.07 -13.74
C ILE A 36 0.84 -8.55 -15.06
N ASP A 37 1.63 -7.49 -14.95
CA ASP A 37 2.27 -6.83 -16.07
C ASP A 37 3.79 -6.80 -15.88
N TYR A 38 4.52 -6.66 -16.99
CA TYR A 38 5.97 -6.48 -16.95
C TYR A 38 6.38 -5.25 -17.76
N SER A 39 6.97 -4.27 -17.08
CA SER A 39 7.48 -3.03 -17.68
C SER A 39 8.75 -2.60 -16.93
N ASP A 40 9.66 -1.87 -17.57
CA ASP A 40 10.84 -1.27 -16.91
C ASP A 40 11.65 -2.20 -15.97
N ASN A 41 11.89 -3.44 -16.38
CA ASN A 41 12.57 -4.45 -15.56
C ASN A 41 11.91 -4.77 -14.21
N LYS A 42 10.60 -4.54 -14.10
CA LYS A 42 9.78 -4.88 -12.93
C LYS A 42 8.49 -5.59 -13.35
N LEU A 43 8.11 -6.56 -12.54
CA LEU A 43 6.82 -7.23 -12.62
C LEU A 43 5.86 -6.48 -11.70
N ASN A 44 4.81 -5.89 -12.26
CA ASN A 44 3.80 -5.16 -11.52
C ASN A 44 2.60 -6.07 -11.32
N LEU A 45 2.19 -6.25 -10.07
CA LEU A 45 0.97 -6.94 -9.69
C LEU A 45 0.00 -5.91 -9.15
N SER A 46 -1.12 -5.73 -9.82
CA SER A 46 -2.17 -4.80 -9.39
C SER A 46 -3.42 -5.59 -9.05
N CYS A 47 -3.81 -5.60 -7.78
CA CYS A 47 -5.06 -6.22 -7.34
C CYS A 47 -6.26 -5.32 -7.68
N ALA A 48 -7.44 -5.92 -7.75
CA ALA A 48 -8.69 -5.18 -7.89
C ALA A 48 -8.98 -4.32 -6.66
N GLU A 49 -9.90 -3.37 -6.84
CA GLU A 49 -10.35 -2.46 -5.79
C GLU A 49 -10.94 -3.23 -4.60
N ASN A 50 -10.52 -2.84 -3.40
CA ASN A 50 -10.87 -3.43 -2.11
C ASN A 50 -10.52 -4.92 -1.97
N GLN A 51 -9.53 -5.40 -2.74
CA GLN A 51 -9.00 -6.76 -2.61
C GLN A 51 -7.58 -6.75 -2.06
N ASP A 52 -7.35 -7.61 -1.08
CA ASP A 52 -6.03 -7.88 -0.55
C ASP A 52 -5.21 -8.70 -1.53
N LEU A 53 -3.90 -8.50 -1.45
CA LEU A 53 -2.96 -9.23 -2.26
C LEU A 53 -2.77 -10.64 -1.73
N ASP A 54 -3.05 -11.61 -2.58
CA ASP A 54 -3.06 -13.02 -2.21
C ASP A 54 -1.65 -13.55 -1.87
N GLU A 55 -1.51 -14.07 -0.65
CA GLU A 55 -0.24 -14.59 -0.15
C GLU A 55 0.23 -15.83 -0.92
N GLU A 56 -0.69 -16.69 -1.38
CA GLU A 56 -0.33 -17.87 -2.16
C GLU A 56 0.25 -17.48 -3.52
N LEU A 57 -0.33 -16.47 -4.18
CA LEU A 57 0.16 -15.91 -5.43
C LEU A 57 1.60 -15.40 -5.26
N VAL A 58 1.87 -14.61 -4.21
CA VAL A 58 3.23 -14.11 -3.93
C VAL A 58 4.19 -15.24 -3.66
N LYS A 59 3.82 -16.19 -2.80
CA LYS A 59 4.66 -17.36 -2.50
C LYS A 59 4.99 -18.15 -3.76
N LYS A 60 4.03 -18.31 -4.68
CA LYS A 60 4.24 -19.02 -5.95
C LYS A 60 5.20 -18.28 -6.87
N ILE A 61 5.06 -16.95 -6.95
CA ILE A 61 5.96 -16.08 -7.71
C ILE A 61 7.38 -16.18 -7.15
N LEU A 62 7.56 -15.99 -5.83
CA LEU A 62 8.86 -16.10 -5.16
C LEU A 62 9.48 -17.50 -5.33
N SER A 63 8.67 -18.55 -5.24
CA SER A 63 9.11 -19.94 -5.46
C SER A 63 9.59 -20.17 -6.90
N THR A 64 8.97 -19.51 -7.87
CA THR A 64 9.37 -19.58 -9.28
C THR A 64 10.68 -18.81 -9.54
N LEU A 65 10.90 -17.73 -8.79
CA LEU A 65 12.12 -16.90 -8.88
C LEU A 65 13.35 -17.56 -8.26
N LYS A 66 13.15 -18.54 -7.36
CA LYS A 66 14.20 -19.32 -6.68
C LYS A 66 15.29 -18.45 -6.06
N GLY A 67 14.89 -17.36 -5.40
CA GLY A 67 15.83 -16.49 -4.70
C GLY A 67 15.19 -15.21 -4.19
N PRO A 68 15.94 -14.43 -3.40
CA PRO A 68 15.52 -13.12 -2.94
C PRO A 68 15.32 -12.17 -4.11
N VAL A 69 14.26 -11.39 -4.08
CA VAL A 69 13.96 -10.38 -5.09
C VAL A 69 13.60 -9.06 -4.44
N LYS A 70 14.08 -7.95 -4.99
CA LYS A 70 13.66 -6.63 -4.51
C LYS A 70 12.20 -6.41 -4.90
N ALA A 71 11.41 -5.90 -3.98
CA ALA A 71 10.06 -5.49 -4.28
C ALA A 71 9.66 -4.23 -3.53
N LYS A 72 8.64 -3.58 -4.07
CA LYS A 72 7.96 -2.46 -3.46
C LYS A 72 6.46 -2.68 -3.49
N ALA A 73 5.78 -2.46 -2.39
CA ALA A 73 4.33 -2.50 -2.35
C ALA A 73 3.78 -1.10 -2.09
N TYR A 74 2.68 -0.80 -2.76
CA TYR A 74 1.98 0.46 -2.66
C TYR A 74 0.50 0.19 -2.42
N LEU A 75 -0.11 1.01 -1.56
CA LEU A 75 -1.56 1.12 -1.42
C LEU A 75 -1.98 2.39 -2.14
N ILE A 76 -2.90 2.25 -3.09
CA ILE A 76 -3.45 3.36 -3.86
C ILE A 76 -4.90 3.54 -3.44
N ASP A 77 -5.18 4.59 -2.68
CA ASP A 77 -6.53 4.97 -2.25
C ASP A 77 -6.93 6.25 -2.98
N GLY A 78 -7.55 6.10 -4.16
CA GLY A 78 -8.14 7.15 -5.01
C GLY A 78 -7.27 8.35 -5.42
N LYS A 79 -6.77 9.10 -4.44
CA LYS A 79 -5.93 10.30 -4.57
C LYS A 79 -4.50 10.10 -4.04
N SER A 80 -4.26 9.06 -3.23
CA SER A 80 -2.99 8.88 -2.53
C SER A 80 -2.34 7.55 -2.90
N LYS A 81 -1.06 7.60 -3.28
CA LYS A 81 -0.20 6.42 -3.44
C LYS A 81 0.76 6.35 -2.26
N ILE A 82 0.54 5.38 -1.38
CA ILE A 82 1.31 5.19 -0.15
C ILE A 82 2.23 3.99 -0.36
N GLU A 83 3.55 4.17 -0.25
CA GLU A 83 4.49 3.03 -0.23
C GLU A 83 4.39 2.37 1.15
N ILE A 84 3.91 1.13 1.19
CA ILE A 84 3.74 0.36 2.43
C ILE A 84 4.90 -0.61 2.68
N PHE A 85 5.66 -0.92 1.64
CA PHE A 85 6.81 -1.81 1.72
C PHE A 85 7.83 -1.43 0.66
N SER A 86 9.10 -1.37 1.05
CA SER A 86 10.23 -1.42 0.13
C SER A 86 11.32 -2.28 0.75
N GLY A 87 11.74 -3.31 0.03
CA GLY A 87 12.65 -4.29 0.61
C GLY A 87 12.95 -5.45 -0.32
N THR A 88 13.46 -6.53 0.26
CA THR A 88 13.76 -7.77 -0.44
C THR A 88 12.79 -8.84 0.03
N LEU A 89 11.97 -9.37 -0.87
CA LEU A 89 11.08 -10.50 -0.60
C LEU A 89 11.88 -11.80 -0.74
N ASP A 90 11.89 -12.61 0.32
CA ASP A 90 12.57 -13.89 0.35
C ASP A 90 11.53 -15.04 0.35
N PRO A 91 11.71 -16.12 -0.42
CA PRO A 91 10.75 -17.24 -0.42
C PRO A 91 10.59 -17.94 0.93
N LYS A 92 11.56 -17.80 1.86
CA LYS A 92 11.45 -18.31 3.25
C LYS A 92 10.78 -17.33 4.20
N ASN A 93 10.76 -16.04 3.87
CA ASN A 93 10.07 -14.98 4.61
C ASN A 93 9.56 -13.95 3.60
N PRO A 94 8.34 -14.15 3.04
CA PRO A 94 7.82 -13.29 1.98
C PRO A 94 7.69 -11.82 2.42
N PHE A 95 7.71 -11.53 3.73
CA PHE A 95 7.68 -10.18 4.30
C PHE A 95 8.86 -9.88 5.25
N GLY A 96 9.98 -10.59 5.12
CA GLY A 96 11.05 -10.63 6.14
C GLY A 96 12.05 -9.48 6.12
N TYR A 97 12.09 -8.75 7.24
CA TYR A 97 12.98 -7.65 7.63
C TYR A 97 12.87 -6.38 6.78
N SER A 98 11.83 -5.59 7.10
CA SER A 98 11.84 -4.14 6.96
C SER A 98 13.06 -3.54 7.67
N LYS A 99 14.17 -3.41 6.94
CA LYS A 99 15.29 -2.54 7.32
C LYS A 99 15.73 -1.81 6.06
N ASP A 100 15.07 -0.68 5.83
CA ASP A 100 15.72 0.60 5.59
C ASP A 100 14.60 1.65 5.60
N ASP A 101 14.67 2.57 6.56
CA ASP A 101 13.95 3.84 6.57
C ASP A 101 12.53 3.82 5.96
N ILE A 102 11.56 3.39 6.75
CA ILE A 102 10.33 4.18 6.78
C ILE A 102 10.80 5.53 7.31
N LYS A 103 11.22 6.43 6.40
CA LYS A 103 11.07 7.84 6.66
C LYS A 103 9.61 7.96 7.07
N GLU A 104 9.39 8.16 8.37
CA GLU A 104 8.38 9.06 8.87
C GLU A 104 8.43 10.31 7.98
N ARG A 105 7.84 10.24 6.78
CA ARG A 105 7.11 11.39 6.28
C ARG A 105 5.89 11.42 7.16
N THR A 106 6.09 12.06 8.32
CA THR A 106 5.23 13.14 8.75
C THR A 106 4.03 13.28 7.83
N ILE A 107 2.89 12.88 8.36
CA ILE A 107 1.59 13.41 7.99
C ILE A 107 1.70 14.92 8.24
N ASP A 108 2.26 15.64 7.27
CA ASP A 108 2.35 17.11 7.24
C ASP A 108 1.66 17.58 5.95
N SER A 109 0.49 17.01 5.71
CA SER A 109 -0.48 17.49 4.72
C SER A 109 -1.90 17.18 5.19
N LEU A 110 -2.11 17.23 6.50
CA LEU A 110 -3.28 17.96 6.98
C LEU A 110 -2.85 19.41 6.82
N ASP A 111 -3.27 20.01 5.71
CA ASP A 111 -3.46 21.44 5.62
C ASP A 111 -4.48 21.75 6.73
N GLU A 112 -3.99 21.89 7.97
CA GLU A 112 -4.58 22.73 8.98
C GLU A 112 -4.46 24.15 8.41
N GLU A 113 -5.35 24.49 7.47
CA GLU A 113 -5.80 25.86 7.38
C GLU A 113 -6.43 26.14 8.73
N GLU A 114 -5.62 26.72 9.63
CA GLU A 114 -6.06 27.56 10.75
C GLU A 114 -7.02 28.62 10.18
N GLU A 115 -8.28 28.22 9.95
CA GLU A 115 -9.38 29.14 10.11
C GLU A 115 -9.45 29.40 11.61
N GLU A 116 -8.70 30.40 12.06
CA GLU A 116 -9.05 31.19 13.25
C GLU A 116 -10.48 31.66 13.02
N ILE A 117 -11.45 30.84 13.42
CA ILE A 117 -12.83 31.29 13.64
C ILE A 117 -12.72 32.36 14.72
N PRO A 118 -12.95 33.64 14.42
CA PRO A 118 -13.08 34.63 15.47
C PRO A 118 -14.31 34.21 16.27
N ILE A 119 -14.08 33.74 17.50
CA ILE A 119 -15.15 33.61 18.47
C ILE A 119 -15.62 35.05 18.70
N ASP A 120 -16.79 35.40 18.15
CA ASP A 120 -17.46 36.64 18.49
C ASP A 120 -17.60 36.70 20.03
N ASP A 121 -17.22 37.84 20.62
CA ASP A 121 -17.29 38.17 22.05
C ASP A 121 -18.65 37.83 22.72
N ASP A 122 -19.72 37.60 21.94
CA ASP A 122 -21.05 37.21 22.42
C ASP A 122 -21.13 35.79 23.02
N LEU A 123 -20.14 34.91 22.80
CA LEU A 123 -20.15 33.53 23.34
C LEU A 123 -19.51 33.40 24.73
N GLU A 124 -18.79 34.42 25.22
CA GLU A 124 -18.28 34.41 26.60
C GLU A 124 -19.41 34.53 27.64
N ASP A 125 -20.52 35.20 27.29
CA ASP A 125 -21.65 35.40 28.20
C ASP A 125 -22.49 34.12 28.40
N PHE A 126 -22.37 33.13 27.50
CA PHE A 126 -23.05 31.83 27.62
C PHE A 126 -22.33 30.86 28.58
N LEU A 127 -21.03 31.06 28.82
CA LEU A 127 -20.23 30.24 29.74
C LEU A 127 -20.24 30.79 31.18
N ASN A 128 -20.74 32.01 31.39
CA ASN A 128 -20.83 32.65 32.69
C ASN A 128 -22.19 32.45 33.38
N TYR A 129 -23.03 31.51 32.91
CA TYR A 129 -24.21 31.08 33.65
C TYR A 129 -23.77 30.21 34.82
N ASN A 130 -23.40 30.88 35.91
CA ASN A 130 -23.12 30.32 37.22
C ASN A 130 -24.39 29.56 37.69
N ASP A 131 -24.26 28.25 37.89
CA ASP A 131 -25.23 27.42 38.61
C ASP A 131 -25.18 27.84 40.10
N ASP A 132 -25.85 28.95 40.41
CA ASP A 132 -26.12 29.37 41.79
C ASP A 132 -27.36 28.60 42.28
N GLU A 133 -27.08 27.62 43.15
CA GLU A 133 -27.93 27.04 44.18
C GLU A 133 -29.19 27.84 44.56
N GLU A 134 -30.37 27.22 44.38
CA GLU A 134 -31.47 27.19 45.39
C GLU A 134 -32.40 25.99 45.20
#